data_AF-A0A962WHJ2-F1
#
_entry.id   AF-A0A962WHJ2-F1
#
_cell.length_a   1.000
_cell.length_b   1.000
_cell.length_c   1.000
_cell.angle_alpha   90.00
_cell.angle_beta   90.00
_cell.angle_gamma   90.00
#
_symmetry.space_group_name_H-M   'P 1'
#
loop_
_entity.id
_entity.type
_entity.pdbx_description
1 polymer ?
#
loop_
_entity_poly.entity_id
_entity_poly.type
_entity_poly.pdbx_seq_one_letter_code
_entity_poly.pdbx_strand_id
1 'polypeptide(L)'
;CDWDRYKEFKGGMHEAAFELIEIPHVRQSGKNSADIRMVVDALDLCYTKEHIDTFVIISGDSDFSPLVSKLRENAKNVIGIGVKNSTSDLLMASCDEFIFYDDLVAQKPKRAKKSGRSRSKASAGTGKEEKKKKSEEPVPKEDPAQEAIDLVLETAEALQAERGDRGRLWGSMIKQTLKRRRPGFNESFYGFASFSDLLEEAQSRGQLGLEMDERSGGYVVSTLDKD
;
A
#
# COMPACT_ATOMS: atom_id res chain seq x y z
N CYS A 1 -8.23 11.40 19.68
CA CYS A 1 -9.56 11.45 19.03
C CYS A 1 -10.66 11.61 20.08
N ASP A 2 -11.95 11.46 19.74
CA ASP A 2 -13.05 11.41 20.71
C ASP A 2 -13.14 10.01 21.34
N TRP A 3 -12.25 9.72 22.29
CA TRP A 3 -12.11 8.39 22.87
C TRP A 3 -13.32 7.93 23.69
N ASP A 4 -14.24 8.83 24.04
CA ASP A 4 -15.46 8.46 24.76
C ASP A 4 -16.45 7.67 23.88
N ARG A 5 -16.22 7.64 22.55
CA ARG A 5 -16.90 6.73 21.60
C ARG A 5 -16.19 5.38 21.43
N TYR A 6 -14.96 5.24 21.92
CA TYR A 6 -14.07 4.10 21.68
C TYR A 6 -13.57 3.48 22.99
N LYS A 7 -14.39 3.50 24.04
CA LYS A 7 -14.00 3.08 25.41
C LYS A 7 -13.46 1.65 25.48
N GLU A 8 -14.01 0.74 24.68
CA GLU A 8 -13.58 -0.67 24.58
C GLU A 8 -12.12 -0.80 24.10
N PHE A 9 -11.62 0.16 23.32
CA PHE A 9 -10.25 0.16 22.79
C PHE A 9 -9.25 0.87 23.73
N LYS A 10 -9.71 1.67 24.71
CA LYS A 10 -8.83 2.41 25.65
C LYS A 10 -7.85 1.47 26.37
N GLY A 11 -8.32 0.29 26.80
CA GLY A 11 -7.51 -0.71 27.52
C GLY A 11 -6.34 -1.24 26.69
N GLY A 12 -6.62 -1.94 25.59
CA GLY A 12 -5.58 -2.55 24.75
C GLY A 12 -4.61 -1.54 24.13
N MET A 13 -5.04 -0.31 23.85
CA MET A 13 -4.14 0.76 23.38
C MET A 13 -3.19 1.24 24.49
N HIS A 14 -3.67 1.38 25.74
CA HIS A 14 -2.84 1.73 26.88
C HIS A 14 -1.88 0.59 27.27
N GLU A 15 -2.31 -0.67 27.19
CA GLU A 15 -1.45 -1.85 27.38
C GLU A 15 -0.34 -1.94 26.32
N ALA A 16 -0.61 -1.49 25.10
CA ALA A 16 0.39 -1.33 24.03
C ALA A 16 1.19 0.00 24.09
N ALA A 17 1.11 0.72 25.21
CA ALA A 17 1.84 1.97 25.49
C ALA A 17 1.55 3.16 24.53
N PHE A 18 0.38 3.20 23.88
CA PHE A 18 -0.05 4.38 23.11
C PHE A 18 -0.55 5.52 24.02
N GLU A 19 -0.11 6.75 23.76
CA GLU A 19 -0.67 7.95 24.41
C GLU A 19 -2.07 8.27 23.87
N LEU A 20 -3.06 8.32 24.76
CA LEU A 20 -4.48 8.46 24.39
C LEU A 20 -4.92 9.93 24.38
N ILE A 21 -4.43 10.72 23.40
CA ILE A 21 -4.77 12.14 23.28
C ILE A 21 -6.28 12.33 23.01
N GLU A 22 -7.01 12.87 23.98
CA GLU A 22 -8.47 13.09 23.92
C GLU A 22 -8.81 14.48 23.35
N ILE A 23 -9.74 14.50 22.38
CA ILE A 23 -10.10 15.69 21.60
C ILE A 23 -11.63 15.79 21.55
N PRO A 24 -12.25 16.42 22.57
CA PRO A 24 -13.70 16.43 22.75
C PRO A 24 -14.38 17.35 21.72
N HIS A 25 -15.50 16.87 21.16
CA HIS A 25 -16.26 17.59 20.14
C HIS A 25 -17.20 18.63 20.76
N VAL A 26 -16.66 19.80 21.13
CA VAL A 26 -17.48 21.00 21.37
C VAL A 26 -18.24 21.40 20.10
N ARG A 27 -19.47 21.90 20.27
CA ARG A 27 -20.51 21.88 19.22
C ARG A 27 -20.13 22.64 17.93
N GLN A 28 -20.67 22.15 16.81
CA GLN A 28 -20.66 22.71 15.45
C GLN A 28 -19.32 22.92 14.72
N SER A 29 -18.19 23.22 15.37
CA SER A 29 -16.93 23.61 14.67
C SER A 29 -15.69 22.77 14.98
N GLY A 30 -15.84 21.58 15.58
CA GLY A 30 -14.72 20.71 15.97
C GLY A 30 -14.19 19.74 14.90
N LYS A 31 -14.50 19.89 13.60
CA LYS A 31 -14.29 18.82 12.60
C LYS A 31 -12.83 18.47 12.29
N ASN A 32 -11.92 19.46 12.33
CA ASN A 32 -10.51 19.30 11.93
C ASN A 32 -9.54 19.48 13.12
N SER A 33 -10.05 19.47 14.36
CA SER A 33 -9.25 19.74 15.56
C SER A 33 -8.34 18.58 15.95
N ALA A 34 -8.65 17.35 15.49
CA ALA A 34 -7.77 16.21 15.66
C ALA A 34 -6.53 16.33 14.79
N ASP A 35 -6.74 16.69 13.53
CA ASP A 35 -5.74 16.70 12.47
C ASP A 35 -4.80 17.89 12.65
N ILE A 36 -5.34 19.08 12.97
CA ILE A 36 -4.56 20.25 13.42
C ILE A 36 -3.70 19.90 14.64
N ARG A 37 -4.24 19.17 15.64
CA ARG A 37 -3.47 18.77 16.83
C ARG A 37 -2.34 17.80 16.48
N MET A 38 -2.61 16.81 15.62
CA MET A 38 -1.60 15.87 15.12
C MET A 38 -0.49 16.58 14.34
N VAL A 39 -0.81 17.57 13.51
CA VAL A 39 0.16 18.39 12.77
C VAL A 39 1.04 19.20 13.72
N VAL A 40 0.45 19.84 14.75
CA VAL A 40 1.20 20.62 15.75
C VAL A 40 2.15 19.73 16.55
N ASP A 41 1.66 18.60 17.09
CA ASP A 41 2.47 17.70 17.92
C ASP A 41 3.59 17.04 17.11
N ALA A 42 3.34 16.64 15.86
CA ALA A 42 4.36 16.08 14.99
C ALA A 42 5.47 17.08 14.64
N LEU A 43 5.12 18.37 14.45
CA LEU A 43 6.10 19.42 14.21
C LEU A 43 6.89 19.78 15.48
N ASP A 44 6.26 19.83 16.66
CA ASP A 44 6.98 20.03 17.92
C ASP A 44 7.98 18.90 18.19
N LEU A 45 7.58 17.64 17.98
CA LEU A 45 8.49 16.50 18.07
C LEU A 45 9.64 16.58 17.05
N CYS A 46 9.35 17.00 15.80
CA CYS A 46 10.36 17.15 14.75
C CYS A 46 11.48 18.13 15.12
N TYR A 47 11.14 19.25 15.77
CA TYR A 47 12.11 20.28 16.19
C TYR A 47 12.69 20.06 17.59
N THR A 48 11.96 19.45 18.54
CA THR A 48 12.43 19.28 19.92
C THR A 48 13.09 17.93 20.21
N LYS A 49 12.92 16.92 19.33
CA LYS A 49 13.48 15.57 19.48
C LYS A 49 14.32 15.20 18.26
N GLU A 50 15.54 15.74 18.19
CA GLU A 50 16.48 15.48 17.08
C GLU A 50 16.67 13.99 16.77
N HIS A 51 16.64 13.14 17.81
CA HIS A 51 16.78 11.67 17.71
C HIS A 51 15.59 10.94 17.07
N ILE A 52 14.47 11.61 16.80
CA ILE A 52 13.37 11.03 16.01
C ILE A 52 13.68 11.31 14.53
N ASP A 53 14.13 10.28 13.82
CA ASP A 53 14.43 10.34 12.38
C ASP A 53 13.21 10.03 11.50
N THR A 54 12.27 9.22 12.01
CA THR A 54 11.19 8.61 11.25
C THR A 54 9.83 8.93 11.85
N PHE A 55 8.89 9.35 11.00
CA PHE A 55 7.49 9.64 11.37
C PHE A 55 6.54 8.69 10.63
N VAL A 56 5.65 8.04 11.37
CA VAL A 56 4.63 7.14 10.81
C VAL A 56 3.26 7.80 10.91
N ILE A 57 2.64 8.11 9.77
CA ILE A 57 1.34 8.79 9.69
C ILE A 57 0.28 7.78 9.26
N ILE A 58 -0.53 7.34 10.22
CA ILE A 58 -1.64 6.41 9.99
C ILE A 58 -2.89 7.21 9.61
N SER A 59 -3.02 7.56 8.33
CA SER A 59 -4.15 8.31 7.77
C SER A 59 -4.34 8.02 6.28
N GLY A 60 -5.57 8.20 5.80
CA GLY A 60 -5.89 8.24 4.37
C GLY A 60 -6.05 9.66 3.80
N ASP A 61 -6.09 10.67 4.67
CA ASP A 61 -6.48 12.03 4.31
C ASP A 61 -5.34 12.82 3.63
N SER A 62 -5.67 13.47 2.50
CA SER A 62 -4.75 14.35 1.77
C SER A 62 -4.32 15.59 2.56
N ASP A 63 -5.09 16.04 3.56
CA ASP A 63 -4.78 17.26 4.32
C ASP A 63 -3.51 17.13 5.17
N PHE A 64 -2.96 15.91 5.35
CA PHE A 64 -1.63 15.67 5.93
C PHE A 64 -0.45 15.89 4.96
N SER A 65 -0.68 16.05 3.65
CA SER A 65 0.41 16.20 2.67
C SER A 65 1.37 17.37 2.98
N PRO A 66 0.91 18.54 3.48
CA PRO A 66 1.81 19.62 3.91
C PRO A 66 2.68 19.25 5.13
N LEU A 67 2.17 18.44 6.07
CA LEU A 67 2.95 17.91 7.20
C LEU A 67 4.05 16.98 6.68
N VAL A 68 3.69 16.04 5.79
CA VAL A 68 4.64 15.12 5.16
C VAL A 68 5.77 15.91 4.49
N SER A 69 5.45 16.90 3.64
CA SER A 69 6.45 17.77 3.02
C SER A 69 7.33 18.49 4.05
N LYS A 70 6.75 19.06 5.12
CA LYS A 70 7.49 19.80 6.14
C LYS A 70 8.39 18.91 7.00
N LEU A 71 8.04 17.64 7.22
CA LEU A 71 8.89 16.64 7.87
C LEU A 71 10.07 16.26 6.97
N ARG A 72 9.82 16.01 5.68
CA ARG A 72 10.85 15.67 4.69
C ARG A 72 11.83 16.82 4.42
N GLU A 73 11.35 18.07 4.42
CA GLU A 73 12.18 19.28 4.42
C GLU A 73 13.13 19.37 5.63
N ASN A 74 12.76 18.78 6.76
CA ASN A 74 13.59 18.66 7.97
C ASN A 74 14.39 17.34 8.01
N ALA A 75 14.62 16.72 6.84
CA ALA A 75 15.35 15.46 6.67
C ALA A 75 14.81 14.27 7.48
N LYS A 76 13.50 14.27 7.78
CA LYS A 76 12.82 13.13 8.42
C LYS A 76 12.25 12.18 7.38
N ASN A 77 12.38 10.88 7.62
CA ASN A 77 11.75 9.83 6.81
C ASN A 77 10.26 9.73 7.16
N VAL A 78 9.36 9.70 6.16
CA VAL A 78 7.91 9.66 6.42
C VAL A 78 7.25 8.43 5.79
N ILE A 79 6.69 7.58 6.65
CA ILE A 79 5.94 6.37 6.29
C ILE A 79 4.44 6.66 6.42
N GLY A 80 3.69 6.58 5.32
CA GLY A 80 2.22 6.63 5.36
C GLY A 80 1.60 5.26 5.53
N ILE A 81 0.52 5.15 6.32
CA ILE A 81 -0.28 3.93 6.45
C ILE A 81 -1.76 4.24 6.25
N GLY A 82 -2.40 3.60 5.26
CA GLY A 82 -3.81 3.86 4.90
C GLY A 82 -4.54 2.67 4.28
N VAL A 83 -5.85 2.81 4.06
CA VAL A 83 -6.72 1.77 3.46
C VAL A 83 -6.82 2.00 1.95
N LYS A 84 -6.71 0.94 1.13
CA LYS A 84 -6.62 1.04 -0.34
C LYS A 84 -7.73 1.85 -1.01
N ASN A 85 -8.95 1.78 -0.47
CA ASN A 85 -10.14 2.44 -1.02
C ASN A 85 -10.46 3.80 -0.38
N SER A 86 -9.62 4.29 0.54
CA SER A 86 -9.89 5.49 1.36
C SER A 86 -8.64 6.36 1.58
N THR A 87 -7.62 6.21 0.72
CA THR A 87 -6.36 6.96 0.79
C THR A 87 -6.19 7.79 -0.48
N SER A 88 -5.80 9.07 -0.34
CA SER A 88 -5.53 9.93 -1.50
C SER A 88 -4.20 9.59 -2.19
N ASP A 89 -4.20 9.55 -3.52
CA ASP A 89 -2.98 9.45 -4.36
C ASP A 89 -1.94 10.54 -4.03
N LEU A 90 -2.38 11.71 -3.57
CA LEU A 90 -1.51 12.83 -3.19
C LEU A 90 -0.74 12.53 -1.90
N LEU A 91 -1.38 11.91 -0.91
CA LEU A 91 -0.72 11.49 0.32
C LEU A 91 0.31 10.39 0.03
N MET A 92 -0.10 9.38 -0.75
CA MET A 92 0.78 8.27 -1.14
C MET A 92 2.01 8.73 -1.94
N ALA A 93 1.88 9.78 -2.76
CA ALA A 93 2.99 10.37 -3.50
C ALA A 93 3.85 11.36 -2.69
N SER A 94 3.36 11.82 -1.53
CA SER A 94 4.08 12.76 -0.66
C SER A 94 5.06 12.06 0.30
N CYS A 95 4.71 10.86 0.77
CA CYS A 95 5.54 10.08 1.69
C CYS A 95 6.78 9.46 1.00
N ASP A 96 7.77 9.04 1.79
CA ASP A 96 8.92 8.27 1.32
C ASP A 96 8.57 6.79 1.14
N GLU A 97 7.73 6.26 2.04
CA GLU A 97 7.14 4.93 1.98
C GLU A 97 5.61 5.00 2.18
N PHE A 98 4.86 4.10 1.56
CA PHE A 98 3.43 3.95 1.84
C PHE A 98 3.00 2.48 1.94
N ILE A 99 2.42 2.12 3.09
CA ILE A 99 1.97 0.76 3.41
C ILE A 99 0.43 0.74 3.46
N PHE A 100 -0.18 -0.29 2.86
CA PHE A 100 -1.63 -0.47 2.98
C PHE A 100 -2.00 -1.32 4.19
N TYR A 101 -2.96 -0.85 4.99
CA TYR A 101 -3.48 -1.54 6.16
C TYR A 101 -4.01 -2.95 5.84
N ASP A 102 -4.61 -3.12 4.64
CA ASP A 102 -5.10 -4.40 4.15
C ASP A 102 -3.98 -5.45 4.05
N ASP A 103 -2.76 -5.03 3.71
CA ASP A 103 -1.61 -5.94 3.55
C ASP A 103 -0.98 -6.26 4.93
N LEU A 104 -0.89 -5.28 5.84
CA LEU A 104 -0.48 -5.49 7.24
C LEU A 104 -1.38 -6.53 7.96
N VAL A 105 -2.69 -6.48 7.75
CA VAL A 105 -3.63 -7.46 8.34
C VAL A 105 -3.55 -8.82 7.63
N ALA A 106 -3.26 -8.83 6.33
CA ALA A 106 -3.14 -10.06 5.54
C ALA A 106 -1.91 -10.91 5.93
N GLN A 107 -0.82 -10.30 6.41
CA GLN A 107 0.40 -11.01 6.82
C GLN A 107 0.27 -11.88 8.08
N LYS A 108 -0.87 -11.89 8.79
CA LYS A 108 -1.12 -12.91 9.83
C LYS A 108 -1.13 -14.30 9.17
N PRO A 109 -0.19 -15.21 9.52
CA PRO A 109 0.09 -16.38 8.70
C PRO A 109 -1.11 -17.33 8.64
N LYS A 110 -1.75 -17.40 7.47
CA LYS A 110 -2.85 -18.31 7.16
C LYS A 110 -2.33 -19.74 7.10
N ARG A 111 -2.22 -20.37 8.28
CA ARG A 111 -1.79 -21.74 8.57
C ARG A 111 -2.21 -22.70 7.44
N ALA A 112 -1.25 -23.06 6.59
CA ALA A 112 -1.51 -23.63 5.27
C ALA A 112 -2.33 -24.95 5.34
N LYS A 113 -3.60 -24.89 4.93
CA LYS A 113 -4.43 -26.10 4.75
C LYS A 113 -4.13 -26.69 3.37
N LYS A 114 -3.59 -27.92 3.38
CA LYS A 114 -3.16 -28.65 2.18
C LYS A 114 -4.30 -28.86 1.18
N SER A 115 -3.89 -28.99 -0.07
CA SER A 115 -4.68 -29.33 -1.26
C SER A 115 -5.74 -30.43 -1.04
N GLY A 116 -6.97 -30.19 -1.51
CA GLY A 116 -8.01 -31.19 -1.70
C GLY A 116 -8.63 -31.06 -3.10
N ARG A 117 -8.25 -31.93 -4.04
CA ARG A 117 -8.56 -31.81 -5.47
C ARG A 117 -9.77 -32.69 -5.84
N SER A 118 -10.89 -32.09 -6.26
CA SER A 118 -12.03 -32.83 -6.82
C SER A 118 -12.78 -32.01 -7.89
N ARG A 119 -13.43 -32.69 -8.84
CA ARG A 119 -14.18 -32.12 -9.99
C ARG A 119 -15.55 -32.80 -10.10
N SER A 120 -16.66 -32.05 -10.14
CA SER A 120 -17.86 -32.41 -10.96
C SER A 120 -18.98 -31.35 -10.99
N LYS A 121 -19.13 -30.72 -12.17
CA LYS A 121 -20.38 -30.33 -12.90
C LYS A 121 -21.68 -29.90 -12.17
N ALA A 122 -22.13 -28.68 -12.52
CA ALA A 122 -23.49 -28.29 -12.98
C ALA A 122 -24.68 -28.31 -11.96
N SER A 123 -25.80 -27.59 -12.13
CA SER A 123 -26.36 -26.80 -13.26
C SER A 123 -27.41 -25.75 -12.82
N ALA A 124 -27.57 -24.64 -13.58
CA ALA A 124 -28.66 -23.62 -13.50
C ALA A 124 -28.77 -22.82 -12.16
N GLY A 125 -29.32 -21.60 -12.07
CA GLY A 125 -29.96 -20.64 -13.00
C GLY A 125 -31.00 -19.80 -12.21
N THR A 126 -31.31 -18.52 -12.47
CA THR A 126 -30.96 -17.54 -13.53
C THR A 126 -30.43 -16.23 -12.83
N GLY A 127 -30.39 -14.98 -13.32
CA GLY A 127 -30.77 -14.28 -14.57
C GLY A 127 -31.26 -12.84 -14.32
N LYS A 128 -30.45 -11.81 -14.64
CA LYS A 128 -30.91 -10.42 -14.86
C LYS A 128 -29.82 -9.53 -15.51
N GLU A 129 -30.21 -8.74 -16.51
CA GLU A 129 -29.45 -7.59 -17.01
C GLU A 129 -29.71 -6.36 -16.09
N GLU A 130 -29.07 -5.19 -16.15
CA GLU A 130 -28.14 -4.54 -17.09
C GLU A 130 -26.99 -3.86 -16.26
N LYS A 131 -25.92 -3.25 -16.77
CA LYS A 131 -25.37 -2.98 -18.13
C LYS A 131 -23.83 -2.87 -17.99
N LYS A 132 -23.05 -3.15 -19.05
CA LYS A 132 -21.59 -2.89 -19.07
C LYS A 132 -21.19 -2.07 -20.30
N LYS A 133 -20.37 -1.03 -20.12
CA LYS A 133 -19.70 -0.33 -21.22
C LYS A 133 -18.61 -1.23 -21.80
N LYS A 134 -18.35 -1.10 -23.12
CA LYS A 134 -17.21 -1.77 -23.77
C LYS A 134 -15.89 -1.27 -23.16
N SER A 135 -15.09 -2.21 -22.66
CA SER A 135 -13.63 -2.15 -22.71
C SER A 135 -13.18 -3.36 -23.53
N GLU A 136 -12.15 -3.22 -24.34
CA GLU A 136 -11.75 -4.25 -25.30
C GLU A 136 -11.14 -5.46 -24.59
N GLU A 137 -11.53 -6.66 -25.01
CA GLU A 137 -10.90 -7.91 -24.54
C GLU A 137 -9.61 -8.13 -25.31
N PRO A 138 -8.44 -8.24 -24.66
CA PRO A 138 -7.22 -8.69 -25.32
C PRO A 138 -7.34 -10.17 -25.68
N VAL A 139 -6.82 -10.52 -26.87
CA VAL A 139 -6.76 -11.89 -27.38
C VAL A 139 -5.98 -12.79 -26.39
N PRO A 140 -6.43 -14.04 -26.11
CA PRO A 140 -5.70 -14.93 -25.21
C PRO A 140 -4.28 -15.21 -25.73
N LYS A 141 -3.28 -14.77 -24.96
CA LYS A 141 -1.86 -15.09 -25.16
C LYS A 141 -1.47 -16.36 -24.42
N GLU A 142 -0.32 -16.92 -24.79
CA GLU A 142 0.08 -18.29 -24.46
C GLU A 142 0.57 -18.48 -23.01
N ASP A 143 0.96 -17.40 -22.30
CA ASP A 143 1.05 -17.38 -20.84
C ASP A 143 0.57 -16.04 -20.23
N PRO A 144 -0.59 -15.99 -19.56
CA PRO A 144 -1.04 -14.82 -18.81
C PRO A 144 -0.13 -14.44 -17.63
N ALA A 145 0.57 -15.42 -17.02
CA ALA A 145 1.49 -15.11 -15.93
C ALA A 145 2.69 -14.31 -16.44
N GLN A 146 3.26 -14.70 -17.59
CA GLN A 146 4.32 -13.93 -18.24
C GLN A 146 3.87 -12.51 -18.61
N GLU A 147 2.66 -12.32 -19.15
CA GLU A 147 2.18 -10.96 -19.47
C GLU A 147 2.22 -10.06 -18.24
N ALA A 148 1.74 -10.51 -17.07
CA ALA A 148 1.77 -9.70 -15.86
C ALA A 148 3.20 -9.35 -15.40
N ILE A 149 4.16 -10.26 -15.58
CA ILE A 149 5.56 -10.05 -15.23
C ILE A 149 6.18 -9.02 -16.18
N ASP A 150 5.91 -9.13 -17.48
CA ASP A 150 6.35 -8.15 -18.49
C ASP A 150 5.84 -6.74 -18.16
N LEU A 151 4.60 -6.60 -17.65
CA LEU A 151 4.04 -5.32 -17.20
C LEU A 151 4.73 -4.75 -15.94
N VAL A 152 5.16 -5.63 -15.02
CA VAL A 152 5.93 -5.25 -13.84
C VAL A 152 7.32 -4.77 -14.25
N LEU A 153 7.97 -5.46 -15.19
CA LEU A 153 9.28 -5.09 -15.73
C LEU A 153 9.22 -3.76 -16.52
N GLU A 154 8.27 -3.60 -17.44
CA GLU A 154 8.02 -2.34 -18.18
C GLU A 154 7.86 -1.14 -17.23
N THR A 155 7.20 -1.37 -16.09
CA THR A 155 6.98 -0.33 -15.07
C THR A 155 8.23 -0.09 -14.21
N ALA A 156 8.99 -1.13 -13.86
CA ALA A 156 10.21 -1.01 -13.07
C ALA A 156 11.34 -0.33 -13.86
N GLU A 157 11.61 -0.78 -15.08
CA GLU A 157 12.60 -0.18 -16.00
C GLU A 157 12.32 1.32 -16.21
N ALA A 158 11.05 1.69 -16.40
CA ALA A 158 10.66 3.09 -16.55
C ALA A 158 10.82 3.92 -15.25
N LEU A 159 10.51 3.35 -14.09
CA LEU A 159 10.75 4.01 -12.79
C LEU A 159 12.24 4.21 -12.49
N GLN A 160 13.11 3.29 -12.93
CA GLN A 160 14.57 3.46 -12.89
C GLN A 160 15.02 4.57 -13.85
N ALA A 161 14.55 4.57 -15.09
CA ALA A 161 14.91 5.60 -16.07
C ALA A 161 14.51 7.02 -15.62
N GLU A 162 13.37 7.18 -14.95
CA GLU A 162 12.92 8.45 -14.38
C GLU A 162 13.69 8.88 -13.11
N ARG A 163 14.35 7.95 -12.38
CA ARG A 163 14.99 8.21 -11.07
C ARG A 163 16.52 8.14 -11.07
N GLY A 164 17.11 7.50 -12.08
CA GLY A 164 18.53 7.21 -12.15
C GLY A 164 18.97 6.02 -11.28
N ASP A 165 20.20 5.58 -11.56
CA ASP A 165 20.84 4.33 -11.10
C ASP A 165 21.26 4.33 -9.61
N ARG A 166 20.37 4.78 -8.70
CA ARG A 166 20.63 4.87 -7.25
C ARG A 166 19.41 4.61 -6.37
N GLY A 167 18.24 4.37 -6.95
CA GLY A 167 16.98 4.19 -6.22
C GLY A 167 16.63 2.71 -6.00
N ARG A 168 16.49 2.28 -4.73
CA ARG A 168 15.75 1.06 -4.40
C ARG A 168 14.32 1.21 -4.92
N LEU A 169 13.84 0.31 -5.79
CA LEU A 169 12.45 0.29 -6.20
C LEU A 169 11.64 -0.56 -5.22
N TRP A 170 10.56 -0.02 -4.68
CA TRP A 170 9.64 -0.78 -3.83
C TRP A 170 8.54 -1.44 -4.68
N GLY A 171 8.20 -2.69 -4.39
CA GLY A 171 7.11 -3.40 -5.09
C GLY A 171 5.76 -2.66 -5.02
N SER A 172 5.49 -1.98 -3.90
CA SER A 172 4.33 -1.10 -3.72
C SER A 172 4.30 0.06 -4.72
N MET A 173 5.45 0.67 -5.01
CA MET A 173 5.61 1.78 -5.94
C MET A 173 5.44 1.34 -7.40
N ILE A 174 6.00 0.17 -7.76
CA ILE A 174 5.80 -0.43 -9.10
C ILE A 174 4.30 -0.74 -9.29
N LYS A 175 3.65 -1.35 -8.30
CA LYS A 175 2.20 -1.63 -8.31
C LYS A 175 1.34 -0.37 -8.48
N GLN A 176 1.65 0.71 -7.76
CA GLN A 176 0.94 2.00 -7.90
C GLN A 176 1.11 2.58 -9.31
N THR A 177 2.35 2.66 -9.81
CA THR A 177 2.63 3.21 -11.15
C THR A 177 2.01 2.36 -12.26
N LEU A 178 2.03 1.03 -12.13
CA LEU A 178 1.37 0.11 -13.06
C LEU A 178 -0.15 0.33 -13.09
N LYS A 179 -0.81 0.50 -11.93
CA LYS A 179 -2.25 0.82 -11.90
C LYS A 179 -2.59 2.23 -12.39
N ARG A 180 -1.67 3.20 -12.27
CA ARG A 180 -1.81 4.54 -12.89
C ARG A 180 -1.66 4.48 -14.42
N ARG A 181 -0.67 3.73 -14.94
CA ARG A 181 -0.45 3.53 -16.39
C ARG A 181 -1.54 2.66 -17.04
N ARG A 182 -2.06 1.65 -16.32
CA ARG A 182 -3.09 0.72 -16.79
C ARG A 182 -4.22 0.58 -15.74
N PRO A 183 -5.24 1.47 -15.73
CA PRO A 183 -6.31 1.50 -14.72
C PRO A 183 -7.25 0.28 -14.63
N GLY A 184 -6.98 -0.79 -15.38
CA GLY A 184 -7.66 -2.09 -15.27
C GLY A 184 -6.81 -3.21 -14.64
N PHE A 185 -5.54 -2.95 -14.29
CA PHE A 185 -4.61 -4.00 -13.86
C PHE A 185 -5.05 -4.68 -12.54
N ASN A 186 -5.22 -6.00 -12.60
CA ASN A 186 -5.62 -6.85 -11.49
C ASN A 186 -4.83 -8.17 -11.56
N GLU A 187 -4.09 -8.43 -10.50
CA GLU A 187 -3.20 -9.58 -10.30
C GLU A 187 -3.95 -10.92 -10.47
N SER A 188 -5.22 -10.97 -10.05
CA SER A 188 -6.06 -12.16 -10.15
C SER A 188 -6.59 -12.46 -11.55
N PHE A 189 -6.52 -11.52 -12.49
CA PHE A 189 -6.79 -11.80 -13.91
C PHE A 189 -5.68 -12.66 -14.53
N TYR A 190 -4.45 -12.51 -14.01
CA TYR A 190 -3.24 -13.16 -14.49
C TYR A 190 -2.85 -14.41 -13.68
N GLY A 191 -3.69 -14.82 -12.73
CA GLY A 191 -3.53 -16.06 -11.94
C GLY A 191 -2.98 -15.89 -10.53
N PHE A 192 -2.61 -14.68 -10.11
CA PHE A 192 -1.97 -14.40 -8.82
C PHE A 192 -2.98 -13.99 -7.74
N ALA A 193 -2.79 -14.43 -6.49
CA ALA A 193 -3.67 -14.05 -5.37
C ALA A 193 -3.24 -12.72 -4.71
N SER A 194 -1.97 -12.33 -4.85
CA SER A 194 -1.45 -11.01 -4.49
C SER A 194 -0.38 -10.52 -5.47
N PHE A 195 0.10 -9.28 -5.27
CA PHE A 195 1.23 -8.74 -6.05
C PHE A 195 2.59 -9.27 -5.55
N SER A 196 2.66 -9.74 -4.30
CA SER A 196 3.84 -10.45 -3.79
C SER A 196 4.04 -11.74 -4.56
N ASP A 197 2.97 -12.52 -4.78
CA ASP A 197 3.02 -13.76 -5.57
C ASP A 197 3.55 -13.53 -7.00
N LEU A 198 3.14 -12.40 -7.61
CA LEU A 198 3.58 -11.99 -8.96
C LEU A 198 5.06 -11.59 -8.99
N LEU A 199 5.53 -10.88 -7.97
CA LEU A 199 6.95 -10.57 -7.81
C LEU A 199 7.78 -11.83 -7.55
N GLU A 200 7.32 -12.71 -6.65
CA GLU A 200 7.97 -13.96 -6.28
C GLU A 200 8.09 -14.91 -7.48
N GLU A 201 7.09 -14.97 -8.36
CA GLU A 201 7.16 -15.70 -9.63
C GLU A 201 8.10 -15.04 -10.64
N ALA A 202 8.16 -13.70 -10.70
CA ALA A 202 9.13 -13.00 -11.54
C ALA A 202 10.59 -13.26 -11.08
N GLN A 203 10.81 -13.45 -9.77
CA GLN A 203 12.07 -13.93 -9.22
C GLN A 203 12.29 -15.44 -9.48
N SER A 204 11.25 -16.27 -9.38
CA SER A 204 11.33 -17.72 -9.66
C SER A 204 11.78 -18.00 -11.10
N ARG A 205 11.35 -17.14 -12.04
CA ARG A 205 11.75 -17.14 -13.46
C ARG A 205 13.08 -16.45 -13.74
N GLY A 206 13.73 -15.85 -12.73
CA GLY A 206 15.02 -15.16 -12.87
C GLY A 206 14.94 -13.87 -13.70
N GLN A 207 13.81 -13.18 -13.71
CA GLN A 207 13.59 -11.96 -14.50
C GLN A 207 13.76 -10.67 -13.71
N LEU A 208 13.68 -10.75 -12.37
CA LEU A 208 14.04 -9.68 -11.44
C LEU A 208 14.63 -10.28 -10.15
N GLY A 209 15.35 -9.46 -9.39
CA GLY A 209 15.75 -9.75 -8.03
C GLY A 209 14.76 -9.17 -7.02
N LEU A 210 14.49 -9.92 -5.96
CA LEU A 210 13.82 -9.42 -4.76
C LEU A 210 14.74 -9.52 -3.56
N GLU A 211 14.78 -8.44 -2.78
CA GLU A 211 15.24 -8.43 -1.40
C GLU A 211 14.01 -8.18 -0.52
N MET A 212 13.75 -9.07 0.45
CA MET A 212 12.69 -8.84 1.45
C MET A 212 13.25 -7.92 2.52
N ASP A 213 12.72 -6.72 2.65
CA ASP A 213 13.14 -5.80 3.70
C ASP A 213 12.41 -6.15 5.01
N GLU A 214 13.15 -6.70 5.97
CA GLU A 214 12.61 -7.17 7.26
C GLU A 214 12.00 -6.06 8.14
N ARG A 215 12.14 -4.78 7.76
CA ARG A 215 11.62 -3.63 8.51
C ARG A 215 10.23 -3.20 8.05
N SER A 216 10.02 -3.12 6.73
CA SER A 216 8.73 -2.81 6.09
C SER A 216 7.85 -4.04 5.92
N GLY A 217 8.43 -5.24 5.87
CA GLY A 217 7.72 -6.46 5.47
C GLY A 217 7.32 -6.46 4.00
N GLY A 218 7.95 -5.62 3.18
CA GLY A 218 7.75 -5.50 1.74
C GLY A 218 8.95 -5.99 0.93
N TYR A 219 8.78 -6.04 -0.39
CA TYR A 219 9.87 -6.35 -1.32
C TYR A 219 10.49 -5.08 -1.91
N VAL A 220 11.81 -5.00 -1.82
CA VAL A 220 12.64 -4.19 -2.72
C VAL A 220 12.89 -5.01 -3.99
N VAL A 221 12.59 -4.40 -5.13
CA VAL A 221 12.81 -4.96 -6.46
C VAL A 221 14.10 -4.36 -7.02
N SER A 222 14.99 -5.22 -7.48
CA SER A 222 16.08 -4.87 -8.39
C SER A 222 15.76 -5.48 -9.76
N THR A 223 15.83 -4.70 -10.83
CA THR A 223 15.97 -5.30 -12.16
C THR A 223 17.28 -6.09 -12.20
N LEU A 224 17.29 -7.19 -12.95
CA LEU A 224 18.53 -7.89 -13.27
C LEU A 224 19.04 -7.29 -14.58
N ASP A 225 20.27 -6.76 -14.55
CA ASP A 225 20.95 -6.34 -15.78
C ASP A 225 21.06 -7.54 -16.74
N LYS A 226 20.73 -7.29 -18.00
CA LYS A 226 20.83 -8.28 -19.08
C LYS A 226 22.19 -8.10 -19.76
N ASP A 227 23.14 -8.98 -19.43
CA ASP A 227 24.34 -9.26 -20.23
C ASP A 227 23.98 -9.73 -21.66
#